data_AF-A0A7X6ZRV0-F1
#
_entry.id   AF-A0A7X6ZRV0-F1
#
_cell.length_a   1.000
_cell.length_b   1.000
_cell.length_c   1.000
_cell.angle_alpha   90.00
_cell.angle_beta   90.00
_cell.angle_gamma   90.00
#
_symmetry.space_group_name_H-M   'P 1'
#
loop_
_entity.id
_entity.type
_entity.pdbx_description
1 polymer ?
#
loop_
_entity_poly.entity_id
_entity_poly.type
_entity_poly.pdbx_seq_one_letter_code
_entity_poly.pdbx_strand_id
1 'polypeptide(L)'
;HDLLTEEMWNGVPLGYPILGTVESLESISRDDLLEYMSLFYVPDNCVISVVGNFEEEQLIELINKYFGAWKSLGYCSLANEIPLFRAHFIFRKKETEQTHLCIGFRGIS
;
A
#
# COMPACT_ATOMS: atom_id res chain seq x y z
N HIS A 1 -17.02 -4.86 0.75
CA HIS A 1 -15.66 -5.35 0.99
C HIS A 1 -14.84 -4.32 1.76
N ASP A 2 -14.73 -3.08 1.29
CA ASP A 2 -13.97 -2.01 2.01
C ASP A 2 -14.41 -1.81 3.47
N LEU A 3 -15.73 -1.72 3.71
CA LEU A 3 -16.30 -1.62 5.07
C LEU A 3 -15.94 -2.80 5.98
N LEU A 4 -15.77 -4.00 5.42
CA LEU A 4 -15.36 -5.16 6.21
C LEU A 4 -13.88 -5.02 6.62
N THR A 5 -13.02 -4.62 5.68
CA THR A 5 -11.58 -4.45 5.91
C THR A 5 -11.29 -3.34 6.92
N GLU A 6 -11.95 -2.19 6.77
CA GLU A 6 -11.81 -1.03 7.67
C GLU A 6 -12.14 -1.41 9.12
N GLU A 7 -13.19 -2.21 9.32
CA GLU A 7 -13.62 -2.60 10.67
C GLU A 7 -12.83 -3.77 11.25
N MET A 8 -12.42 -4.73 10.41
CA MET A 8 -11.54 -5.82 10.85
C MET A 8 -10.20 -5.32 11.38
N TRP A 9 -9.70 -4.21 10.83
CA TRP A 9 -8.42 -3.60 11.14
C TRP A 9 -8.56 -2.17 11.66
N ASN A 10 -9.68 -1.90 12.34
CA ASN A 10 -10.00 -0.57 12.86
C ASN A 10 -8.88 -0.07 13.79
N GLY A 11 -8.42 1.16 13.54
CA GLY A 11 -7.40 1.81 14.37
C GLY A 11 -5.95 1.42 14.06
N VAL A 12 -5.71 0.55 13.07
CA VAL A 12 -4.34 0.21 12.60
C VAL A 12 -4.19 0.52 11.10
N PRO A 13 -2.96 0.73 10.59
CA PRO A 13 -2.73 1.12 9.19
C PRO A 13 -3.38 0.20 8.15
N LEU A 14 -3.54 -1.09 8.45
CA LEU A 14 -4.15 -2.07 7.55
C LEU A 14 -5.65 -1.82 7.31
N GLY A 15 -6.33 -1.07 8.18
CA GLY A 15 -7.73 -0.71 8.04
C GLY A 15 -7.98 0.62 7.32
N TYR A 16 -6.93 1.40 7.02
CA TYR A 16 -7.13 2.71 6.40
C TYR A 16 -7.57 2.58 4.94
N PRO A 17 -8.47 3.47 4.48
CA PRO A 17 -8.89 3.49 3.08
C PRO A 17 -7.69 3.84 2.19
N ILE A 18 -7.49 3.09 1.11
CA ILE A 18 -6.37 3.29 0.17
C ILE A 18 -6.39 4.70 -0.44
N LEU A 19 -7.59 5.25 -0.67
CA LEU A 19 -7.77 6.60 -1.22
C LEU A 19 -7.60 7.72 -0.18
N GLY A 20 -7.41 7.38 1.10
CA GLY A 20 -7.47 8.33 2.20
C GLY A 20 -8.89 8.82 2.52
N THR A 21 -8.98 9.78 3.44
CA THR A 21 -10.21 10.52 3.76
C THR A 21 -10.22 11.88 3.06
N VAL A 22 -11.39 12.51 2.99
CA VAL A 22 -11.52 13.87 2.42
C VAL A 22 -10.56 14.85 3.12
N GLU A 23 -10.50 14.78 4.45
CA GLU A 23 -9.64 15.64 5.28
C GLU A 23 -8.15 15.40 4.98
N SER A 24 -7.75 14.15 4.77
CA SER A 24 -6.37 13.84 4.39
C SER A 24 -6.02 14.36 2.99
N LEU A 25 -6.93 14.22 2.03
CA LEU A 25 -6.71 14.67 0.66
C LEU A 25 -6.63 16.20 0.56
N GLU A 26 -7.40 16.93 1.37
CA GLU A 26 -7.36 18.40 1.41
C GLU A 26 -6.10 18.94 2.11
N SER A 27 -5.44 18.14 2.96
CA SER A 27 -4.26 18.56 3.72
C SER A 27 -2.92 18.18 3.08
N ILE A 28 -2.88 17.21 2.17
CA ILE A 28 -1.65 16.81 1.48
C ILE A 28 -1.11 17.96 0.62
N SER A 29 0.11 18.37 0.94
CA SER A 29 0.86 19.37 0.20
C SER A 29 1.81 18.73 -0.82
N ARG A 30 2.37 19.56 -1.71
CA ARG A 30 3.42 19.13 -2.63
C ARG A 30 4.66 18.64 -1.90
N ASP A 31 5.04 19.29 -0.80
CA ASP A 31 6.25 18.95 -0.07
C ASP A 31 6.11 17.59 0.61
N ASP A 32 4.92 17.26 1.13
CA ASP A 32 4.61 15.93 1.67
C ASP A 32 4.80 14.84 0.62
N LEU A 33 4.38 15.09 -0.64
CA LEU A 33 4.55 14.14 -1.74
C LEU A 33 6.03 13.95 -2.11
N LEU A 34 6.79 15.04 -2.17
CA LEU A 34 8.22 14.97 -2.47
C LEU A 34 9.00 14.25 -1.37
N GLU A 35 8.66 14.52 -0.11
CA GLU A 35 9.21 13.83 1.05
C GLU A 35 8.88 12.34 1.00
N TYR A 36 7.60 11.99 0.81
CA TYR A 36 7.17 10.60 0.68
C TYR A 36 7.90 9.86 -0.44
N MET A 37 8.03 10.48 -1.62
CA MET A 37 8.80 9.90 -2.72
C MET A 37 10.28 9.69 -2.33
N SER A 38 10.90 10.67 -1.67
CA SER A 38 12.31 10.56 -1.27
C SER A 38 12.58 9.46 -0.23
N LEU A 39 11.59 9.14 0.61
CA LEU A 39 11.69 8.15 1.68
C LEU A 39 11.34 6.72 1.23
N PHE A 40 10.32 6.58 0.37
CA PHE A 40 9.76 5.27 0.02
C PHE A 40 10.11 4.79 -1.39
N TYR A 41 10.43 5.69 -2.33
CA TYR A 41 10.81 5.35 -3.72
C TYR A 41 12.34 5.36 -3.85
N VAL A 42 12.97 4.39 -3.20
CA VAL A 42 14.42 4.22 -3.17
C VAL A 42 14.80 2.84 -3.72
N PRO A 43 16.01 2.67 -4.30
CA PRO A 43 16.41 1.39 -4.90
C PRO A 43 16.36 0.23 -3.92
N ASP A 44 16.63 0.47 -2.63
CA ASP A 44 16.60 -0.55 -1.57
C ASP A 44 15.18 -1.08 -1.28
N ASN A 45 14.14 -0.33 -1.67
CA ASN A 45 12.72 -0.65 -1.47
C ASN A 45 11.98 -0.89 -2.80
N CYS A 46 12.70 -1.18 -3.88
CA CYS A 46 12.14 -1.35 -5.21
C CYS A 46 12.69 -2.61 -5.89
N VAL A 47 11.83 -3.30 -6.64
CA VAL A 47 12.20 -4.47 -7.44
C VAL A 47 11.84 -4.20 -8.90
N ILE A 48 12.81 -4.37 -9.79
CA ILE A 48 12.59 -4.32 -11.24
C ILE A 48 12.38 -5.76 -11.73
N SER A 49 11.17 -6.06 -12.21
CA SER A 49 10.81 -7.38 -12.75
C SER A 49 10.59 -7.30 -14.25
N VAL A 50 11.28 -8.16 -15.00
CA VAL A 50 11.22 -8.20 -16.48
C VAL A 50 10.91 -9.63 -16.92
N VAL A 51 9.92 -9.77 -17.80
CA VAL A 51 9.48 -11.08 -18.32
C VAL A 51 9.35 -10.99 -19.85
N GLY A 52 9.96 -11.93 -20.56
CA GLY A 52 9.95 -11.95 -22.02
C GLY A 52 11.18 -12.65 -22.60
N ASN A 53 11.44 -12.39 -23.89
CA ASN A 53 12.62 -12.88 -24.59
C ASN A 53 13.63 -11.74 -24.77
N PHE A 54 14.70 -11.76 -24.00
CA PHE A 54 15.76 -10.76 -24.00
C PHE A 54 17.11 -11.42 -23.69
N GLU A 55 18.20 -10.77 -24.11
CA GLU A 55 19.54 -11.12 -23.65
C GLU A 55 19.81 -10.47 -22.29
N GLU A 56 20.34 -11.25 -21.35
CA GLU A 56 20.57 -10.81 -19.98
C GLU A 56 21.58 -9.66 -19.89
N GLU A 57 22.70 -9.75 -20.61
CA GLU A 57 23.73 -8.71 -20.59
C GLU A 57 23.18 -7.35 -21.08
N GLN A 58 22.47 -7.35 -22.20
CA GLN A 58 21.85 -6.13 -22.75
C GLN A 58 20.81 -5.53 -21.78
N LEU A 59 20.04 -6.38 -21.11
CA LEU A 59 19.06 -5.92 -20.12
C LEU A 59 19.75 -5.28 -18.92
N ILE A 60 20.81 -5.89 -18.41
CA ILE A 60 21.58 -5.36 -17.28
C ILE A 60 22.22 -4.01 -17.65
N GLU A 61 22.77 -3.88 -18.86
CA GLU A 61 23.29 -2.60 -19.35
C GLU A 61 22.21 -1.52 -19.40
N LEU A 62 21.02 -1.86 -19.87
CA LEU A 62 19.89 -0.93 -19.96
C LEU A 62 19.41 -0.49 -18.56
N ILE A 63 19.29 -1.44 -17.63
CA ILE A 63 18.92 -1.16 -16.25
C ILE A 63 19.97 -0.26 -15.60
N ASN A 64 21.26 -0.58 -15.73
CA ASN A 64 22.33 0.25 -15.18
C ASN A 64 22.37 1.64 -15.82
N LYS A 65 22.10 1.76 -17.12
CA LYS A 65 22.03 3.04 -17.82
C LYS A 65 20.97 3.98 -17.23
N TYR A 66 19.78 3.46 -16.90
CA TYR A 66 18.68 4.29 -16.42
C TYR A 66 18.59 4.40 -14.89
N PHE A 67 18.92 3.33 -14.18
CA PHE A 67 18.73 3.21 -12.73
C PHE A 67 20.05 3.13 -11.95
N GLY A 68 21.21 2.96 -12.60
CA GLY A 68 22.49 2.82 -11.90
C GLY A 68 22.94 4.07 -11.13
N ALA A 69 22.39 5.24 -11.46
CA ALA A 69 22.63 6.48 -10.72
C ALA A 69 21.57 6.77 -9.63
N TRP A 70 20.54 5.92 -9.51
CA TRP A 70 19.50 6.07 -8.49
C TRP A 70 20.07 5.72 -7.13
N LYS A 71 20.22 6.73 -6.26
CA LYS A 71 20.80 6.56 -4.93
C LYS A 71 19.71 6.49 -3.87
N SER A 72 19.92 5.60 -2.90
CA SER A 72 19.16 5.60 -1.65
C SER A 72 19.67 6.72 -0.73
N LEU A 73 18.75 7.45 -0.12
CA LEU A 73 19.05 8.38 0.99
C LEU A 73 18.81 7.72 2.36
N GLY A 74 18.54 6.41 2.38
CA GLY A 74 18.10 5.63 3.54
C GLY A 74 16.61 5.32 3.43
N TYR A 75 16.28 4.02 3.44
CA TYR A 75 14.89 3.56 3.52
C TYR A 75 14.35 3.76 4.93
N CYS A 76 13.18 4.40 5.05
CA CYS A 76 12.48 4.49 6.32
C CYS A 76 11.75 3.17 6.59
N SER A 77 12.35 2.29 7.41
CA SER A 77 11.68 1.06 7.81
C SER A 77 10.46 1.37 8.67
N LEU A 78 9.28 0.97 8.22
CA LEU A 78 8.06 1.04 9.02
C LEU A 78 8.12 0.02 10.17
N ALA A 79 7.63 0.41 11.34
CA ALA A 79 7.48 -0.50 12.46
C ALA A 79 6.45 -1.58 12.10
N ASN A 80 6.85 -2.85 12.19
CA ASN A 80 5.95 -3.98 11.98
C ASN A 80 5.16 -4.26 13.25
N GLU A 81 4.08 -3.51 13.46
CA GLU A 81 3.09 -3.90 14.47
C GLU A 81 2.22 -5.02 13.92
N ILE A 82 2.20 -6.16 14.62
CA ILE A 82 1.29 -7.26 14.29
C ILE A 82 -0.11 -6.83 14.72
N PRO A 83 -1.05 -6.59 13.78
CA PRO A 83 -2.35 -6.09 14.15
C PRO A 83 -3.15 -7.17 14.89
N LEU A 84 -3.82 -6.76 15.98
CA LEU A 84 -4.70 -7.65 16.73
C LEU A 84 -6.03 -7.79 15.98
N PHE A 85 -6.35 -9.02 15.56
CA PHE A 85 -7.65 -9.32 15.00
C PHE A 85 -8.74 -9.20 16.07
N ARG A 86 -9.77 -8.37 15.83
CA ARG A 86 -10.93 -8.19 16.71
C ARG A 86 -12.21 -8.55 15.99
N ALA A 87 -13.11 -9.27 16.67
CA ALA A 87 -14.43 -9.52 16.14
C ALA A 87 -15.24 -8.21 16.14
N HIS A 88 -15.84 -7.87 15.01
CA HIS A 88 -16.68 -6.69 14.86
C HIS A 88 -17.93 -7.03 14.04
N PHE A 89 -19.04 -6.35 14.33
CA PHE A 89 -20.29 -6.46 13.58
C PHE A 89 -20.73 -5.07 13.14
N ILE A 90 -21.01 -4.92 11.86
CA ILE A 90 -21.53 -3.67 11.29
C ILE A 90 -22.76 -3.93 10.44
N PHE A 91 -23.65 -2.96 10.44
CA PHE A 91 -24.83 -2.96 9.58
C PHE A 91 -24.98 -1.59 8.94
N ARG A 92 -25.08 -1.57 7.61
CA ARG A 92 -25.30 -0.33 6.86
C ARG A 92 -26.55 -0.47 6.01
N LYS A 93 -27.56 0.35 6.31
CA LYS A 93 -28.74 0.47 5.47
C LYS A 93 -28.41 1.32 4.24
N LYS A 94 -28.72 0.80 3.06
CA LYS A 94 -28.72 1.54 1.79
C LYS A 94 -30.07 1.30 1.11
N GLU A 95 -30.53 2.27 0.34
CA GLU A 95 -31.73 2.13 -0.49
C GLU A 95 -31.37 1.26 -1.71
N THR A 96 -31.39 -0.06 -1.50
CA THR A 96 -31.01 -1.07 -2.49
C THR A 96 -31.97 -2.25 -2.44
N GLU A 97 -32.28 -2.84 -3.60
CA GLU A 97 -33.18 -4.00 -3.73
C GLU A 97 -32.57 -5.32 -3.21
N GLN A 98 -31.26 -5.35 -2.95
CA GLN A 98 -30.53 -6.55 -2.54
C GLN A 98 -29.82 -6.36 -1.21
N THR A 99 -29.70 -7.44 -0.43
CA THR A 99 -28.93 -7.49 0.82
C THR A 99 -27.52 -8.03 0.55
N HIS A 100 -26.49 -7.33 1.02
CA HIS A 100 -25.10 -7.79 0.93
C HIS A 100 -24.61 -8.22 2.31
N LEU A 101 -24.09 -9.44 2.42
CA LEU A 101 -23.47 -9.98 3.63
C LEU A 101 -22.00 -10.25 3.36
N CYS A 102 -21.12 -9.76 4.24
CA CYS A 102 -19.69 -10.02 4.19
C CYS A 102 -19.23 -10.56 5.55
N ILE A 103 -18.48 -11.66 5.55
CA ILE A 103 -17.95 -12.31 6.75
C ILE A 103 -16.45 -12.55 6.52
N GLY A 104 -15.62 -12.14 7.48
CA GLY A 104 -14.17 -12.31 7.45
C GLY A 104 -13.66 -12.99 8.70
N PHE A 105 -12.68 -13.88 8.54
CA PHE A 105 -11.96 -14.54 9.63
C PHE A 105 -10.48 -14.22 9.52
N ARG A 106 -9.75 -14.37 10.63
CA ARG A 106 -8.30 -14.26 10.60
C ARG A 106 -7.71 -15.37 9.71
N GLY A 107 -7.07 -14.97 8.61
CA GLY A 107 -6.25 -15.86 7.80
C GLY A 107 -4.91 -16.16 8.46
N ILE A 108 -4.30 -17.28 8.08
CA ILE A 108 -2.91 -17.60 8.40
C ILE A 108 -2.16 -17.51 7.07
N SER A 109 -1.11 -16.70 7.01
CA SER A 109 -0.15 -16.62 5.91
C SER A 109 1.23 -16.98 6.42
#